data_AF-A0A7U2HUE1-F1
#
_entry.id   AF-A0A7U2HUE1-F1
#
_cell.length_a   1.000
_cell.length_b   1.000
_cell.length_c   1.000
_cell.angle_alpha   90.00
_cell.angle_beta   90.00
_cell.angle_gamma   90.00
#
_symmetry.space_group_name_H-M   'P 1'
#
loop_
_entity.id
_entity.type
_entity.pdbx_description
1 polymer ?
#
loop_
_entity_poly.entity_id
_entity_poly.type
_entity_poly.pdbx_seq_one_letter_code
_entity_poly.pdbx_strand_id
1 'polypeptide(L)'
;MKFQIFTAALYASLALASAIPQPPVGGVSALQARGVDIDNKPEEDWVCPGKDGKTVTYKKNEINAAITKGVELAKDGKQVSNGNDNPFPSPIGTPSSLPGIPDKYKDAKNVQHFPMKNGKGAFNGQRPAKPERVMYLHSGDSDDAEFIGLWTHEGAAKGQFLQCREKDD
;
A
#
# COMPACT_ATOMS: atom_id res chain seq x y z
N MET A 1 -78.34 2.46 19.47
CA MET A 1 -76.90 2.54 19.77
C MET A 1 -76.17 1.47 18.97
N LYS A 2 -75.08 1.84 18.29
CA LYS A 2 -74.02 0.98 17.68
C LYS A 2 -74.45 0.13 16.46
N PHE A 3 -74.16 0.61 15.25
CA PHE A 3 -72.92 0.50 14.44
C PHE A 3 -72.91 -0.77 13.56
N GLN A 4 -72.79 -0.50 12.25
CA GLN A 4 -72.68 -1.43 11.13
C GLN A 4 -71.50 -2.41 11.29
N ILE A 5 -71.44 -3.48 10.49
CA ILE A 5 -70.35 -3.71 9.52
C ILE A 5 -70.81 -4.78 8.50
N PHE A 6 -70.72 -4.41 7.23
CA PHE A 6 -70.72 -5.29 6.07
C PHE A 6 -69.33 -5.93 5.93
N THR A 7 -69.27 -7.22 5.63
CA THR A 7 -68.03 -7.81 5.08
C THR A 7 -68.39 -8.75 3.93
N ALA A 8 -68.34 -8.18 2.72
CA ALA A 8 -68.27 -8.94 1.49
C ALA A 8 -66.88 -9.58 1.38
N ALA A 9 -66.84 -10.90 1.30
CA ALA A 9 -65.63 -11.64 0.99
C ALA A 9 -65.38 -11.57 -0.53
N LEU A 10 -64.41 -10.75 -0.94
CA LEU A 10 -63.87 -10.79 -2.29
C LEU A 10 -62.59 -11.62 -2.28
N TYR A 11 -62.64 -12.81 -2.87
CA TYR A 11 -61.47 -13.63 -3.17
C TYR A 11 -60.64 -12.91 -4.25
N ALA A 12 -59.41 -12.52 -3.91
CA ALA A 12 -58.40 -12.11 -4.87
C ALA A 12 -57.26 -13.13 -4.84
N SER A 13 -57.19 -13.95 -5.89
CA SER A 13 -56.11 -14.89 -6.16
C SER A 13 -54.83 -14.10 -6.46
N LEU A 14 -53.88 -14.05 -5.54
CA LEU A 14 -52.51 -13.64 -5.87
C LEU A 14 -51.77 -14.82 -6.49
N ALA A 15 -51.53 -14.74 -7.79
CA ALA A 15 -50.48 -15.52 -8.44
C ALA A 15 -49.14 -15.16 -7.78
N LEU A 16 -48.46 -16.14 -7.18
CA LEU A 16 -47.05 -16.02 -6.85
C LEU A 16 -46.26 -15.96 -8.16
N ALA A 17 -46.08 -14.75 -8.69
CA ALA A 17 -44.91 -14.48 -9.51
C ALA A 17 -43.71 -14.60 -8.56
N SER A 18 -42.93 -15.67 -8.69
CA SER A 18 -41.62 -15.79 -8.07
C SER A 18 -40.70 -14.74 -8.70
N ALA A 19 -40.83 -13.50 -8.25
CA ALA A 19 -39.81 -12.49 -8.42
C ALA A 19 -38.65 -12.92 -7.53
N ILE A 20 -37.72 -13.68 -8.12
CA ILE A 20 -36.37 -13.75 -7.60
C ILE A 20 -35.93 -12.29 -7.50
N PRO A 21 -35.54 -11.78 -6.31
CA PRO A 21 -35.01 -10.44 -6.24
C PRO A 21 -33.75 -10.43 -7.11
N GLN A 22 -33.81 -9.73 -8.23
CA GLN A 22 -32.60 -9.42 -8.97
C GLN A 22 -31.71 -8.64 -7.99
N PRO A 23 -30.44 -9.04 -7.80
CA PRO A 23 -29.54 -8.25 -6.99
C PRO A 23 -29.50 -6.83 -7.57
N PRO A 24 -29.53 -5.79 -6.73
CA PRO A 24 -29.46 -4.43 -7.23
C PRO A 24 -28.22 -4.28 -8.10
N VAL A 25 -28.44 -3.98 -9.37
CA VAL A 25 -27.39 -3.55 -10.30
C VAL A 25 -26.97 -2.18 -9.81
N GLY A 26 -25.79 -2.10 -9.19
CA GLY A 26 -25.29 -0.84 -8.62
C GLY A 26 -25.28 -0.86 -7.11
N GLY A 27 -24.38 -1.66 -6.57
CA GLY A 27 -24.00 -1.62 -5.18
C GLY A 27 -22.67 -2.33 -5.11
N VAL A 28 -21.58 -1.62 -5.42
CA VAL A 28 -20.31 -2.01 -4.82
C VAL A 28 -20.61 -2.09 -3.34
N SER A 29 -20.54 -3.30 -2.76
CA SER A 29 -20.43 -3.42 -1.32
C SER A 29 -19.29 -2.48 -0.96
N ALA A 30 -19.64 -1.35 -0.36
CA ALA A 30 -18.70 -0.54 0.36
C ALA A 30 -18.32 -1.35 1.60
N LEU A 31 -17.55 -2.44 1.41
CA LEU A 31 -16.32 -2.51 2.16
C LEU A 31 -15.67 -1.16 1.88
N GLN A 32 -15.83 -0.20 2.79
CA GLN A 32 -14.86 0.85 2.91
C GLN A 32 -13.54 0.10 2.97
N ALA A 33 -12.78 0.10 1.87
CA ALA A 33 -11.37 -0.18 1.95
C ALA A 33 -10.90 0.78 3.04
N ARG A 34 -10.59 0.26 4.23
CA ARG A 34 -9.94 1.04 5.27
C ARG A 34 -8.56 1.37 4.71
N GLY A 35 -8.52 2.40 3.87
CA GLY A 35 -7.34 2.87 3.20
C GLY A 35 -6.31 3.22 4.26
N VAL A 36 -5.04 3.03 3.92
CA VAL A 36 -3.93 3.54 4.71
C VAL A 36 -3.76 5.02 4.37
N ASP A 37 -3.59 5.85 5.38
CA ASP A 37 -3.22 7.24 5.20
C ASP A 37 -1.69 7.34 5.19
N ILE A 38 -1.13 8.01 4.19
CA ILE A 38 0.32 8.10 4.06
C ILE A 38 0.67 9.55 3.79
N ASP A 39 1.30 10.17 4.80
CA ASP A 39 1.85 11.51 4.73
C ASP A 39 3.06 11.56 3.80
N ASN A 40 3.27 12.73 3.19
CA ASN A 40 4.42 13.05 2.34
C ASN A 40 4.60 12.09 1.15
N LYS A 41 3.50 11.57 0.58
CA LYS A 41 3.56 10.78 -0.67
C LYS A 41 4.36 11.55 -1.74
N PRO A 42 5.22 10.86 -2.52
CA PRO A 42 5.95 11.50 -3.59
C PRO A 42 5.00 12.11 -4.62
N GLU A 43 5.18 13.41 -4.87
CA GLU A 43 4.48 14.15 -5.93
C GLU A 43 5.25 14.18 -7.24
N GLU A 44 6.55 13.86 -7.20
CA GLU A 44 7.43 13.80 -8.37
C GLU A 44 8.01 12.41 -8.60
N ASP A 45 8.51 12.19 -9.82
CA ASP A 45 9.32 11.00 -10.14
C ASP A 45 10.63 11.03 -9.35
N TRP A 46 11.20 9.86 -9.05
CA TRP A 46 12.46 9.77 -8.31
C TRP A 46 13.57 9.17 -9.18
N VAL A 47 14.77 9.72 -9.07
CA VAL A 47 15.97 9.26 -9.76
C VAL A 47 16.88 8.52 -8.77
N CYS A 48 17.10 7.24 -9.04
CA CYS A 48 18.01 6.41 -8.28
C CYS A 48 19.35 6.23 -9.02
N PRO A 49 20.47 6.18 -8.28
CA PRO A 49 21.72 5.65 -8.81
C PRO A 49 21.54 4.20 -9.29
N GLY A 50 22.10 3.89 -10.45
CA GLY A 50 22.10 2.56 -11.04
C GLY A 50 23.51 2.00 -11.19
N LYS A 51 23.63 0.85 -11.83
CA LYS A 51 24.93 0.25 -12.14
C LYS A 51 25.73 1.11 -13.13
N ASP A 52 27.06 1.12 -12.97
CA ASP A 52 28.02 1.73 -13.91
C ASP A 52 27.80 3.24 -14.12
N GLY A 53 27.35 3.96 -13.08
CA GLY A 53 27.12 5.40 -13.10
C GLY A 53 25.87 5.85 -13.84
N LYS A 54 25.05 4.90 -14.32
CA LYS A 54 23.74 5.20 -14.91
C LYS A 54 22.74 5.56 -13.82
N THR A 55 21.64 6.21 -14.19
CA THR A 55 20.50 6.45 -13.30
C THR A 55 19.26 5.74 -13.81
N VAL A 56 18.34 5.44 -12.89
CA VAL A 56 17.03 4.87 -13.18
C VAL A 56 15.97 5.81 -12.60
N THR A 57 14.94 6.12 -13.37
CA THR A 57 13.82 6.94 -12.90
C THR A 57 12.63 6.04 -12.56
N TYR A 58 12.08 6.23 -11.38
CA TYR A 58 10.90 5.56 -10.85
C TYR A 58 9.72 6.52 -10.86
N LYS A 59 8.57 6.05 -11.36
CA LYS A 59 7.38 6.90 -11.45
C LYS A 59 6.75 7.07 -10.08
N LYS A 60 6.30 8.28 -9.76
CA LYS A 60 5.61 8.55 -8.47
C LYS A 60 4.49 7.57 -8.16
N ASN A 61 3.70 7.19 -9.16
CA ASN A 61 2.60 6.24 -9.00
C ASN A 61 3.08 4.83 -8.61
N GLU A 62 4.26 4.42 -9.07
CA GLU A 62 4.85 3.12 -8.72
C GLU A 62 5.38 3.12 -7.29
N ILE A 63 5.99 4.24 -6.88
CA ILE A 63 6.47 4.45 -5.51
C ILE A 63 5.26 4.46 -4.57
N ASN A 64 4.22 5.23 -4.90
CA ASN A 64 2.95 5.29 -4.17
C ASN A 64 2.29 3.92 -4.03
N ALA A 65 2.26 3.11 -5.09
CA ALA A 65 1.73 1.75 -5.04
C ALA A 65 2.56 0.84 -4.13
N ALA A 66 3.89 0.94 -4.17
CA ALA A 66 4.77 0.14 -3.34
C ALA A 66 4.66 0.49 -1.85
N ILE A 67 4.63 1.77 -1.49
CA ILE A 67 4.46 2.16 -0.09
C ILE A 67 3.07 1.82 0.43
N THR A 68 2.01 2.07 -0.35
CA THR A 68 0.63 1.69 0.02
C THR A 68 0.58 0.20 0.34
N LYS A 69 1.17 -0.64 -0.52
CA LYS A 69 1.20 -2.08 -0.28
C LYS A 69 2.01 -2.47 0.96
N GLY A 70 3.15 -1.82 1.18
CA GLY A 70 3.99 -2.03 2.36
C GLY A 70 3.24 -1.73 3.65
N VAL A 71 2.59 -0.57 3.73
CA VAL A 71 1.83 -0.13 4.90
C VAL A 71 0.61 -1.03 5.14
N GLU A 72 -0.13 -1.42 4.10
CA GLU A 72 -1.23 -2.37 4.22
C GLU A 72 -0.78 -3.71 4.83
N LEU A 73 0.35 -4.24 4.39
CA LEU A 73 0.90 -5.48 4.93
C LEU A 73 1.34 -5.31 6.39
N ALA A 74 2.05 -4.20 6.71
CA ALA A 74 2.49 -3.91 8.07
C ALA A 74 1.32 -3.79 9.04
N LYS A 75 0.29 -3.01 8.66
CA LYS A 75 -0.95 -2.83 9.43
C LYS A 75 -1.66 -4.16 9.69
N ASP A 76 -1.70 -5.04 8.70
CA ASP A 76 -2.31 -6.36 8.82
C ASP A 76 -1.44 -7.38 9.60
N GLY A 77 -0.24 -7.00 10.04
CA GLY A 77 0.75 -7.93 10.61
C GLY A 77 1.20 -9.02 9.63
N LYS A 78 1.09 -8.75 8.32
CA LYS A 78 1.43 -9.68 7.24
C LYS A 78 2.78 -9.32 6.64
N GLN A 79 3.43 -10.32 6.07
CA GLN A 79 4.63 -10.11 5.28
C GLN A 79 4.61 -11.00 4.03
N VAL A 80 5.36 -10.60 3.02
CA VAL A 80 5.62 -11.35 1.79
C VAL A 80 7.12 -11.60 1.66
N SER A 81 7.51 -12.83 1.37
CA SER A 81 8.89 -13.20 1.06
C SER A 81 8.97 -13.84 -0.33
N ASN A 82 10.18 -13.86 -0.88
CA ASN A 82 10.49 -14.71 -2.03
C ASN A 82 11.30 -15.92 -1.53
N GLY A 83 10.62 -16.99 -1.14
CA GLY A 83 11.26 -18.19 -0.61
C GLY A 83 12.07 -17.91 0.66
N ASN A 84 13.40 -18.09 0.58
CA ASN A 84 14.34 -17.93 1.69
C ASN A 84 14.81 -16.48 1.92
N ASP A 85 14.31 -15.51 1.15
CA ASP A 85 14.63 -14.09 1.35
C ASP A 85 13.93 -13.53 2.60
N ASN A 86 14.50 -12.49 3.19
CA ASN A 86 13.88 -11.79 4.32
C ASN A 86 12.46 -11.31 3.95
N PRO A 87 11.46 -11.53 4.81
CA PRO A 87 10.09 -11.12 4.55
C PRO A 87 9.95 -9.59 4.59
N PHE A 88 9.02 -9.03 3.82
CA PHE A 88 8.73 -7.61 3.78
C PHE A 88 7.23 -7.33 4.02
N PRO A 89 6.86 -6.19 4.62
CA PRO A 89 7.76 -5.13 5.09
C PRO A 89 8.60 -5.58 6.28
N SER A 90 9.77 -4.97 6.43
CA SER A 90 10.73 -5.27 7.49
C SER A 90 11.17 -3.98 8.17
N PRO A 91 11.50 -4.00 9.47
CA PRO A 91 12.07 -2.84 10.15
C PRO A 91 13.50 -2.57 9.69
N ILE A 92 13.88 -1.30 9.62
CA ILE A 92 15.26 -0.86 9.51
C ILE A 92 15.87 -0.85 10.91
N GLY A 93 16.81 -1.77 11.16
CA GLY A 93 17.41 -1.92 12.50
C GLY A 93 18.28 -0.74 12.94
N THR A 94 18.81 0.05 12.02
CA THR A 94 19.64 1.23 12.34
C THR A 94 19.39 2.35 11.32
N PRO A 95 18.31 3.13 11.46
CA PRO A 95 17.98 4.17 10.49
C PRO A 95 19.09 5.21 10.33
N SER A 96 19.81 5.54 11.40
CA SER A 96 20.98 6.43 11.36
C SER A 96 22.12 5.98 10.43
N SER A 97 22.14 4.70 10.01
CA SER A 97 23.09 4.19 9.01
C SER A 97 22.64 4.41 7.56
N LEU A 98 21.39 4.80 7.33
CA LEU A 98 20.90 5.13 5.99
C LEU A 98 21.47 6.49 5.54
N PRO A 99 22.17 6.53 4.40
CA PRO A 99 22.73 7.78 3.91
C PRO A 99 21.61 8.75 3.54
N GLY A 100 21.75 10.00 4.01
CA GLY A 100 20.81 11.09 3.73
C GLY A 100 19.43 10.96 4.37
N ILE A 101 19.27 10.07 5.35
CA ILE A 101 18.04 10.05 6.16
C ILE A 101 17.89 11.37 6.93
N PRO A 102 16.70 12.01 6.90
CA PRO A 102 16.44 13.21 7.70
C PRO A 102 16.65 12.96 9.20
N ASP A 103 17.18 13.96 9.91
CA ASP A 103 17.55 13.84 11.34
C ASP A 103 16.40 13.34 12.22
N LYS A 104 15.16 13.75 11.92
CA LYS A 104 13.96 13.32 12.67
C LYS A 104 13.72 11.81 12.69
N TYR A 105 14.34 11.04 11.79
CA TYR A 105 14.17 9.59 11.71
C TYR A 105 15.38 8.77 12.15
N LYS A 106 16.52 9.41 12.46
CA LYS A 106 17.77 8.68 12.79
C LYS A 106 17.61 7.72 13.96
N ASP A 107 16.79 8.10 14.94
CA ASP A 107 16.52 7.33 16.16
C ASP A 107 15.11 6.70 16.18
N ALA A 108 14.37 6.78 15.07
CA ALA A 108 13.02 6.23 15.00
C ALA A 108 13.05 4.70 15.01
N LYS A 109 12.23 4.09 15.87
CA LYS A 109 12.21 2.61 16.05
C LYS A 109 11.29 1.88 15.08
N ASN A 110 10.48 2.63 14.35
CA ASN A 110 9.36 2.19 13.52
C ASN A 110 9.55 2.57 12.04
N VAL A 111 10.82 2.79 11.63
CA VAL A 111 11.15 2.90 10.22
C VAL A 111 11.09 1.51 9.61
N GLN A 112 10.23 1.35 8.63
CA GLN A 112 10.06 0.13 7.85
C GLN A 112 10.50 0.34 6.41
N HIS A 113 10.75 -0.77 5.73
CA HIS A 113 11.10 -0.75 4.33
C HIS A 113 10.37 -1.82 3.53
N PHE A 114 10.02 -1.48 2.29
CA PHE A 114 9.35 -2.40 1.37
C PHE A 114 9.96 -2.34 -0.03
N PRO A 115 10.17 -3.48 -0.71
CA PRO A 115 10.73 -3.51 -2.05
C PRO A 115 9.77 -3.00 -3.12
N MET A 116 10.32 -2.25 -4.07
CA MET A 116 9.67 -1.95 -5.35
C MET A 116 10.00 -3.02 -6.38
N LYS A 117 9.06 -3.44 -7.21
CA LYS A 117 9.35 -4.28 -8.37
C LYS A 117 9.89 -3.36 -9.46
N ASN A 118 11.19 -3.40 -9.79
CA ASN A 118 11.89 -2.60 -10.82
C ASN A 118 10.96 -1.94 -11.88
N GLY A 119 10.46 -0.72 -11.62
CA GLY A 119 9.63 0.04 -12.55
C GLY A 119 8.32 -0.65 -12.96
N LYS A 120 7.73 -1.46 -12.06
CA LYS A 120 6.48 -2.21 -12.25
C LYS A 120 5.60 -2.20 -10.99
N GLY A 121 5.80 -1.24 -10.09
CA GLY A 121 5.00 -1.07 -8.87
C GLY A 121 5.43 -1.95 -7.68
N ALA A 122 4.47 -2.44 -6.89
CA ALA A 122 4.73 -3.14 -5.63
C ALA A 122 5.31 -4.56 -5.83
N PHE A 123 6.22 -4.96 -4.94
CA PHE A 123 6.67 -6.34 -4.86
C PHE A 123 5.55 -7.27 -4.42
N ASN A 124 5.38 -8.38 -5.14
CA ASN A 124 4.33 -9.37 -4.94
C ASN A 124 4.88 -10.75 -4.57
N GLY A 125 6.12 -10.84 -4.08
CA GLY A 125 6.77 -12.11 -3.74
C GLY A 125 7.64 -12.70 -4.86
N GLN A 126 7.67 -12.12 -6.07
CA GLN A 126 8.56 -12.56 -7.15
C GLN A 126 9.78 -11.64 -7.25
N ARG A 127 10.99 -12.21 -7.07
CA ARG A 127 12.26 -11.48 -6.94
C ARG A 127 12.62 -10.64 -8.17
N PRO A 128 12.72 -9.30 -8.02
CA PRO A 128 13.56 -8.47 -8.87
C PRO A 128 15.04 -8.66 -8.47
N ALA A 129 15.97 -8.52 -9.41
CA ALA A 129 17.39 -8.82 -9.15
C ALA A 129 17.98 -8.01 -7.97
N LYS A 130 17.60 -6.72 -7.86
CA LYS A 130 17.86 -5.83 -6.74
C LYS A 130 16.77 -4.74 -6.71
N PRO A 131 15.68 -4.94 -5.97
CA PRO A 131 14.65 -3.93 -5.93
C PRO A 131 15.13 -2.71 -5.14
N GLU A 132 14.60 -1.54 -5.44
CA GLU A 132 14.68 -0.34 -4.60
C GLU A 132 13.83 -0.57 -3.34
N ARG A 133 14.03 0.26 -2.32
CA ARG A 133 13.28 0.23 -1.06
C ARG A 133 12.63 1.58 -0.84
N VAL A 134 11.30 1.57 -0.77
CA VAL A 134 10.58 2.67 -0.11
C VAL A 134 10.83 2.53 1.38
N MET A 135 11.21 3.62 2.02
CA MET A 135 11.36 3.73 3.46
C MET A 135 10.19 4.56 4.00
N TYR A 136 9.62 4.14 5.11
CA TYR A 136 8.48 4.82 5.70
C TYR A 136 8.41 4.63 7.21
N LEU A 137 7.82 5.58 7.89
CA LEU A 137 7.51 5.50 9.31
C LEU A 137 6.14 4.87 9.46
N HIS A 138 6.01 3.79 10.24
CA HIS A 138 4.71 3.17 10.50
C HIS A 138 4.69 2.42 11.82
N SER A 139 3.69 2.72 12.65
CA SER A 139 3.57 2.20 14.01
C SER A 139 2.48 1.13 14.12
N GLY A 140 2.88 -0.13 14.27
CA GLY A 140 1.96 -1.21 14.66
C GLY A 140 0.77 -1.37 13.70
N ASP A 141 -0.44 -1.27 14.24
CA ASP A 141 -1.72 -1.39 13.53
C ASP A 141 -2.30 -0.03 13.08
N SER A 142 -1.51 1.05 13.17
CA SER A 142 -1.92 2.40 12.75
C SER A 142 -2.34 2.43 11.27
N ASP A 143 -3.38 3.22 10.98
CA ASP A 143 -3.76 3.54 9.61
C ASP A 143 -2.80 4.57 8.99
N ASP A 144 -2.07 5.31 9.82
CA ASP A 144 -1.17 6.39 9.43
C ASP A 144 0.27 5.90 9.25
N ALA A 145 0.88 6.31 8.13
CA ALA A 145 2.29 6.17 7.85
C ALA A 145 2.86 7.47 7.27
N GLU A 146 4.19 7.62 7.27
CA GLU A 146 4.86 8.75 6.62
C GLU A 146 5.90 8.21 5.62
N PHE A 147 5.81 8.61 4.35
CA PHE A 147 6.87 8.33 3.39
C PHE A 147 8.13 9.10 3.75
N ILE A 148 9.26 8.40 3.84
CA ILE A 148 10.56 9.00 4.18
C ILE A 148 11.40 9.22 2.92
N GLY A 149 11.29 8.33 1.93
CA GLY A 149 12.05 8.42 0.69
C GLY A 149 12.31 7.07 0.03
N LEU A 150 13.12 7.09 -1.02
CA LEU A 150 13.50 5.93 -1.82
C LEU A 150 15.01 5.69 -1.73
N TRP A 151 15.42 4.42 -1.52
CA TRP A 151 16.82 4.00 -1.47
C TRP A 151 17.06 2.80 -2.38
N THR A 152 18.27 2.68 -2.92
CA THR A 152 18.67 1.58 -3.81
C THR A 152 19.95 0.91 -3.34
N HIS A 153 20.08 -0.39 -3.62
CA HIS A 153 21.35 -1.12 -3.51
C HIS A 153 22.17 -1.05 -4.80
N GLU A 154 21.60 -0.57 -5.89
CA GLU A 154 22.34 -0.41 -7.15
C GLU A 154 23.35 0.74 -7.05
N GLY A 155 24.54 0.56 -7.62
CA GLY A 155 25.64 1.51 -7.50
C GLY A 155 26.29 1.60 -6.11
N ALA A 156 25.68 1.00 -5.07
CA ALA A 156 26.20 1.01 -3.71
C ALA A 156 27.26 -0.09 -3.47
N ALA A 157 28.12 0.11 -2.47
CA ALA A 157 28.95 -0.96 -1.93
C ALA A 157 28.08 -2.12 -1.39
N LYS A 158 28.63 -3.33 -1.31
CA LYS A 158 27.87 -4.53 -0.91
C LYS A 158 27.19 -4.32 0.46
N GLY A 159 25.87 -4.45 0.49
CA GLY A 159 25.06 -4.31 1.71
C GLY A 159 24.72 -2.86 2.08
N GLN A 160 25.20 -1.87 1.32
CA GLN A 160 24.90 -0.46 1.54
C GLN A 160 23.73 0.00 0.68
N PHE A 161 23.14 1.12 1.07
CA PHE A 161 22.14 1.82 0.28
C PHE A 161 22.73 3.11 -0.29
N LEU A 162 22.14 3.60 -1.37
CA LEU A 162 22.26 4.98 -1.82
C LEU A 162 20.87 5.59 -1.84
N GLN A 163 20.78 6.86 -1.44
CA GLN A 163 19.52 7.60 -1.50
C GLN A 163 19.21 7.97 -2.96
N CYS A 164 17.96 7.76 -3.35
CA CYS A 164 17.42 8.31 -4.59
C CYS A 164 16.96 9.74 -4.33
N ARG A 165 16.86 10.55 -5.37
CA ARG A 165 16.44 11.95 -5.25
C ARG A 165 15.17 12.20 -6.04
N GLU A 166 14.42 13.21 -5.66
CA GLU A 166 13.36 13.74 -6.52
C GLU A 166 13.97 14.19 -7.86
N LYS A 167 13.22 13.96 -8.93
CA LYS A 167 13.60 14.41 -10.26
C LYS A 167 13.31 15.91 -10.33
N ASP A 168 14.37 16.70 -10.44
CA ASP A 168 14.23 18.12 -10.78
C ASP A 168 13.66 18.23 -12.21
N ASP A 169 12.65 19.08 -12.39
CA ASP A 169 12.05 19.39 -13.70
C ASP A 169 13.01 20.14 -14.64
#